data_AF-A0A944HKL8-F1
#
_entry.id   AF-A0A944HKL8-F1
#
_cell.length_a   1.000
_cell.length_b   1.000
_cell.length_c   1.000
_cell.angle_alpha   90.00
_cell.angle_beta   90.00
_cell.angle_gamma   90.00
#
_symmetry.space_group_name_H-M   'P 1'
#
loop_
_entity.id
_entity.type
_entity.pdbx_description
1 polymer ?
#
loop_
_entity_poly.entity_id
_entity_poly.type
_entity_poly.pdbx_seq_one_letter_code
_entity_poly.pdbx_strand_id
1 'polypeptide(L)'
;MSKPVTIRVPEELHAQLQARAEAEGTTVTSLITEAARNAVRDPRLEGAAEVFRAFVTDNAAVFDEAFPDDAPDRLDASRRAA
;
A
#
# COMPACT_ATOMS: atom_id res chain seq x y z
N MET A 1 14.05 -1.11 -14.93
CA MET A 1 15.26 -0.34 -14.58
C MET A 1 15.41 -0.37 -13.07
N SER A 2 16.52 -0.91 -12.55
CA SER A 2 16.85 -0.85 -11.12
C SER A 2 17.53 0.49 -10.79
N LYS A 3 17.25 1.04 -9.61
CA LYS A 3 17.94 2.22 -9.08
C LYS A 3 18.80 1.80 -7.89
N PRO A 4 20.08 2.19 -7.82
CA PRO A 4 20.92 1.90 -6.67
C PRO A 4 20.43 2.68 -5.44
N VAL A 5 20.39 2.02 -4.28
CA VAL A 5 20.03 2.61 -3.00
C VAL A 5 21.08 2.20 -1.98
N THR A 6 21.57 3.16 -1.20
CA THR A 6 22.49 2.90 -0.09
C THR A 6 21.73 3.04 1.22
N ILE A 7 21.68 1.96 2.00
CA ILE A 7 21.00 1.92 3.30
C ILE A 7 22.08 1.68 4.37
N ARG A 8 22.09 2.52 5.41
CA ARG A 8 22.94 2.29 6.57
C ARG A 8 22.24 1.32 7.51
N VAL A 9 22.91 0.23 7.84
CA VAL A 9 22.42 -0.77 8.79
C VAL A 9 23.48 -1.01 9.87
N PRO A 10 23.08 -1.40 11.09
CA PRO A 10 24.01 -1.87 12.10
C PRO A 10 24.82 -3.07 11.58
N GLU A 11 26.09 -3.17 11.99
CA GLU A 11 26.99 -4.24 11.55
C GLU A 11 26.46 -5.63 11.90
N GLU A 12 25.85 -5.77 13.08
CA GLU A 12 25.21 -7.02 13.51
C GLU A 12 24.09 -7.46 12.56
N LEU A 13 23.25 -6.52 12.11
CA LEU A 13 22.18 -6.81 11.17
C LEU A 13 22.75 -7.22 9.81
N HIS A 14 23.83 -6.58 9.35
CA HIS A 14 24.51 -6.99 8.13
C HIS A 14 25.07 -8.41 8.23
N ALA A 15 25.69 -8.77 9.37
CA ALA A 15 26.20 -10.12 9.59
C ALA A 15 25.08 -11.18 9.59
N GLN A 16 23.93 -10.89 10.20
CA GLN A 16 22.77 -11.78 10.17
C GLN A 16 22.21 -11.96 8.75
N LEU A 17 22.12 -10.88 7.98
CA LEU A 17 21.67 -10.93 6.58
C LEU A 17 22.64 -11.74 5.71
N GLN A 18 23.94 -11.58 5.93
CA GLN A 18 24.97 -12.34 5.22
C GLN A 18 24.87 -13.84 5.52
N ALA A 19 24.78 -14.22 6.80
CA ALA A 19 24.65 -15.61 7.20
C ALA A 19 23.37 -16.25 6.63
N ARG A 20 22.26 -15.50 6.61
CA ARG A 20 21.00 -15.95 5.99
C ARG A 20 21.15 -16.14 4.47
N ALA A 21 21.79 -15.20 3.79
CA ALA A 21 22.01 -15.29 2.34
C ALA A 21 22.82 -16.53 1.97
N GLU A 22 23.89 -16.81 2.73
CA GLU A 22 24.71 -18.00 2.55
C GLU A 22 23.94 -19.30 2.79
N ALA A 23 23.13 -19.35 3.86
CA ALA A 23 22.29 -20.50 4.16
C ALA A 23 21.24 -20.78 3.08
N GLU A 24 20.69 -19.73 2.46
CA GLU A 24 19.71 -19.84 1.38
C GLU A 24 20.34 -19.93 -0.02
N GLY A 25 21.68 -19.92 -0.13
CA GLY A 25 22.38 -19.94 -1.42
C GLY A 25 22.07 -18.73 -2.32
N THR A 26 21.74 -17.59 -1.70
CA THR A 26 21.32 -16.36 -2.37
C THR A 26 22.24 -15.19 -1.99
N THR A 27 21.90 -13.98 -2.43
CA THR A 27 22.64 -12.76 -2.07
C THR A 27 21.87 -11.91 -1.07
N VAL A 28 22.58 -11.12 -0.26
CA VAL A 28 21.98 -10.12 0.63
C VAL A 28 21.08 -9.16 -0.16
N THR A 29 21.50 -8.76 -1.36
CA THR A 29 20.70 -7.93 -2.27
C THR A 29 19.39 -8.60 -2.65
N SER A 30 19.40 -9.89 -2.97
CA SER A 30 18.19 -10.65 -3.30
C SER A 30 17.23 -10.70 -2.11
N LEU A 31 17.74 -11.00 -0.90
CA LEU A 31 16.94 -10.99 0.33
C LEU A 31 16.27 -9.63 0.58
N ILE A 32 17.05 -8.55 0.49
CA ILE A 32 16.53 -7.19 0.71
C ILE A 32 15.52 -6.82 -0.38
N THR A 33 15.78 -7.20 -1.64
CA THR A 33 14.88 -6.92 -2.76
C THR A 33 13.54 -7.65 -2.59
N GLU A 34 13.57 -8.91 -2.16
CA GLU A 34 12.36 -9.69 -1.91
C GLU A 34 11.58 -9.15 -0.72
N ALA A 35 12.26 -8.86 0.40
CA ALA A 35 11.63 -8.24 1.56
C ALA A 35 11.00 -6.88 1.21
N ALA A 36 11.70 -6.05 0.43
CA ALA A 36 11.17 -4.76 -0.03
C ALA A 36 9.98 -4.96 -0.98
N ARG A 37 10.02 -5.95 -1.87
CA ARG A 37 8.89 -6.29 -2.74
C ARG A 37 7.67 -6.69 -1.92
N ASN A 38 7.85 -7.54 -0.91
CA ASN A 38 6.76 -8.02 -0.06
C ASN A 38 6.21 -6.92 0.85
N ALA A 39 7.07 -6.00 1.32
CA ALA A 39 6.64 -4.86 2.13
C ALA A 39 5.79 -3.83 1.34
N VAL A 40 6.05 -3.68 0.04
CA VAL A 40 5.31 -2.77 -0.84
C VAL A 40 4.08 -3.44 -1.47
N ARG A 41 4.15 -4.76 -1.71
CA ARG A 41 3.02 -5.59 -2.16
C ARG A 41 2.49 -6.41 -0.99
N ASP A 42 1.99 -5.75 0.07
CA ASP A 42 1.18 -6.47 1.05
C ASP A 42 -0.07 -6.99 0.31
N PRO A 43 -0.28 -8.32 0.20
CA PRO A 43 -1.41 -8.90 -0.51
C PRO A 43 -2.77 -8.44 0.04
N ARG A 44 -2.81 -7.93 1.27
CA ARG A 44 -4.02 -7.33 1.86
C ARG A 44 -4.35 -5.97 1.26
N LEU A 45 -3.36 -5.26 0.74
CA LEU A 45 -3.51 -3.93 0.12
C LEU A 45 -3.59 -4.04 -1.41
N GLU A 46 -3.05 -5.11 -1.99
CA GLU A 46 -3.22 -5.46 -3.39
C GLU A 46 -4.70 -5.82 -3.67
N GLY A 47 -5.47 -4.83 -4.10
CA GLY A 47 -6.91 -4.96 -4.35
C GLY A 47 -7.80 -4.29 -3.28
N ALA A 48 -7.26 -3.83 -2.15
CA ALA A 48 -8.05 -3.11 -1.14
C ALA A 48 -8.69 -1.84 -1.72
N ALA A 49 -7.96 -1.11 -2.57
CA ALA A 49 -8.49 0.04 -3.27
C ALA A 49 -9.61 -0.33 -4.26
N GLU A 50 -9.54 -1.51 -4.87
CA GLU A 50 -10.55 -2.00 -5.82
C GLU A 50 -11.80 -2.49 -5.07
N VAL A 51 -11.63 -3.24 -3.97
CA VAL A 51 -12.70 -3.64 -3.04
C VAL A 51 -13.39 -2.42 -2.46
N PHE A 52 -12.64 -1.40 -2.04
CA PHE A 52 -13.21 -0.15 -1.53
C PHE A 52 -14.00 0.58 -2.62
N ARG A 53 -13.49 0.67 -3.85
CA ARG A 53 -14.22 1.28 -4.98
C ARG A 53 -15.51 0.51 -5.32
N ALA A 54 -15.45 -0.82 -5.32
CA ALA A 54 -16.62 -1.66 -5.54
C ALA A 54 -17.66 -1.45 -4.43
N PHE A 55 -17.25 -1.49 -3.16
CA PHE A 55 -18.11 -1.23 -2.02
C PHE A 55 -18.79 0.14 -2.09
N VAL A 56 -18.03 1.20 -2.39
CA VAL A 56 -18.59 2.55 -2.56
C VAL A 56 -19.59 2.58 -3.71
N THR A 57 -19.28 1.96 -4.85
CA THR A 57 -20.19 1.93 -6.01
C THR A 57 -21.50 1.22 -5.69
N ASP A 58 -21.44 0.10 -4.99
CA ASP A 58 -22.61 -0.71 -4.66
C ASP A 58 -23.51 -0.08 -3.58
N ASN A 59 -22.94 0.78 -2.73
CA ASN A 59 -23.63 1.32 -1.55
C ASN A 59 -23.85 2.84 -1.57
N ALA A 60 -23.29 3.57 -2.55
CA ALA A 60 -23.40 5.03 -2.62
C ALA A 60 -24.85 5.51 -2.59
N ALA A 61 -25.74 4.87 -3.36
CA ALA A 61 -27.16 5.25 -3.39
C ALA A 61 -27.85 5.06 -2.02
N VAL A 62 -27.51 3.99 -1.30
CA VAL A 62 -28.06 3.72 0.04
C VAL A 62 -27.52 4.73 1.06
N PHE A 63 -26.25 5.13 0.92
CA PHE A 63 -25.66 6.17 1.74
C PHE A 63 -26.31 7.53 1.50
N ASP A 64 -26.51 7.92 0.23
CA ASP A 64 -27.15 9.18 -0.14
C ASP A 64 -28.61 9.25 0.34
N GLU A 65 -29.33 8.12 0.37
CA GLU A 65 -30.68 8.05 0.93
C GLU A 65 -30.69 8.18 2.46
N ALA A 66 -29.72 7.56 3.15
CA ALA A 66 -29.62 7.59 4.60
C ALA A 66 -29.07 8.92 5.15
N PHE A 67 -28.21 9.59 4.38
CA PHE A 67 -27.55 10.85 4.74
C PHE A 67 -27.72 11.89 3.61
N PRO A 68 -28.95 12.36 3.36
CA PRO A 68 -29.26 13.20 2.21
C PRO A 68 -28.56 14.57 2.23
N ASP A 69 -28.12 15.05 3.39
CA ASP A 69 -27.39 16.31 3.53
C ASP A 69 -25.88 16.17 3.26
N ASP A 70 -25.35 14.94 3.36
CA ASP A 70 -23.95 14.60 3.06
C ASP A 70 -23.78 14.06 1.63
N ALA A 71 -24.87 13.99 0.86
CA ALA A 71 -24.85 13.53 -0.52
C ALA A 71 -23.91 14.42 -1.38
N PRO A 72 -23.05 13.83 -2.23
CA PRO A 72 -22.04 14.57 -2.99
C PRO A 72 -22.59 15.75 -3.79
N ASP A 73 -23.76 15.56 -4.42
CA ASP A 73 -24.41 16.58 -5.23
C ASP A 73 -24.79 17.84 -4.44
N ARG A 74 -25.11 17.71 -3.15
CA ARG A 74 -25.45 18.83 -2.28
C ARG A 74 -24.22 19.54 -1.70
N LEU A 75 -23.16 18.79 -1.44
CA LEU A 75 -21.87 19.36 -1.03
C LEU A 75 -21.25 20.19 -2.17
N ASP A 76 -21.35 19.72 -3.42
CA ASP A 76 -20.86 20.45 -4.59
C ASP A 76 -21.74 21.64 -4.97
N ALA A 77 -23.05 21.58 -4.70
CA ALA A 77 -23.94 22.73 -4.84
C ALA A 77 -23.63 23.81 -3.79
N SER A 78 -23.40 23.42 -2.53
CA SER A 78 -23.05 24.34 -1.44
C SER A 78 -21.68 25.00 -1.66
N ARG A 79 -20.70 24.26 -2.17
CA ARG A 79 -19.38 24.80 -2.54
C ARG A 79 -19.44 25.80 -3.69
N ARG A 80 -20.38 25.64 -4.63
CA ARG A 80 -20.56 26.56 -5.77
C ARG A 80 -21.34 27.82 -5.42
N ALA A 81 -22.07 27.82 -4.31
CA ALA A 81 -22.88 28.96 -3.85
C ALA A 81 -22.14 29.88 -2.85
N ALA A 82 -20.95 29.50 -2.38
CA ALA A 82 -20.07 30.28 -1.50
C ALA A 82 -18.92 30.94 -2.27
#